data_AF-A0A7Y2JWS7-F1
#
_entry.id   AF-A0A7Y2JWS7-F1
#
_cell.length_a   1.000
_cell.length_b   1.000
_cell.length_c   1.000
_cell.angle_alpha   90.00
_cell.angle_beta   90.00
_cell.angle_gamma   90.00
#
_symmetry.space_group_name_H-M   'P 1'
#
loop_
_entity.id
_entity.type
_entity.pdbx_description
1 polymer ?
#
loop_
_entity_poly.entity_id
_entity_poly.type
_entity_poly.pdbx_seq_one_letter_code
_entity_poly.pdbx_strand_id
1 'polypeptide(L)' 'MSTHDTPATYNRDEAVAIREIVLEGGSPICPRCDKPLTLRTPVALDEMMVQEVSCPMCHRCVIIREEETRSREPGVEG' A
#
# COMPACT_ATOMS: atom_id res chain seq x y z
N MET A 1 -0.49 23.05 21.10
CA MET A 1 -1.62 23.05 20.15
C MET A 1 -1.15 22.29 18.92
N SER A 2 -1.62 21.05 18.72
CA SER A 2 -1.20 20.19 17.60
C SER A 2 -1.76 20.73 16.28
N THR A 3 -0.89 21.25 15.44
CA THR A 3 -1.20 21.52 14.04
C THR A 3 -1.22 20.19 13.31
N HIS A 4 -2.33 19.46 13.42
CA HIS A 4 -2.86 18.53 12.43
C HIS A 4 -1.82 18.10 11.38
N ASP A 5 -0.95 17.17 11.77
CA ASP A 5 -0.01 16.48 10.88
C ASP A 5 -0.85 15.78 9.82
N THR A 6 -1.18 16.50 8.74
CA THR A 6 -1.66 15.86 7.53
C THR A 6 -0.47 15.03 7.05
N PRO A 7 -0.52 13.70 7.12
CA PRO A 7 0.63 12.88 6.78
C PRO A 7 1.06 13.23 5.36
N ALA A 8 2.33 13.57 5.20
CA ALA A 8 2.86 13.88 3.89
C ALA A 8 2.77 12.62 3.03
N THR A 9 2.12 12.68 1.87
CA THR A 9 2.04 11.54 0.96
C THR A 9 3.23 11.54 0.00
N TYR A 10 3.53 10.36 -0.56
CA TYR A 10 4.38 10.27 -1.73
C TYR A 10 3.73 10.99 -2.93
N ASN A 11 4.54 11.41 -3.91
CA ASN A 11 3.98 11.89 -5.17
C ASN A 11 3.36 10.71 -5.96
N ARG A 12 2.70 11.00 -7.09
CA ARG A 12 1.98 9.98 -7.87
C ARG A 12 2.91 8.87 -8.36
N ASP A 13 4.03 9.20 -8.99
CA ASP A 13 4.97 8.23 -9.54
C ASP A 13 5.62 7.36 -8.45
N GLU A 14 6.04 7.98 -7.35
CA GLU A 14 6.55 7.29 -6.16
C GLU A 14 5.50 6.32 -5.59
N ALA A 15 4.24 6.75 -5.49
CA ALA A 15 3.17 5.91 -4.97
C ALA A 15 2.83 4.74 -5.91
N VAL A 16 2.90 4.94 -7.23
CA VAL A 16 2.71 3.86 -8.23
C VAL A 16 3.82 2.83 -8.09
N ALA A 17 5.08 3.25 -8.05
CA ALA A 17 6.21 2.32 -7.91
C ALA A 17 6.15 1.54 -6.60
N ILE A 18 5.80 2.20 -5.48
CA ILE A 18 5.61 1.52 -4.19
C ILE A 18 4.46 0.51 -4.29
N ARG A 19 3.35 0.87 -4.93
CA ARG A 19 2.20 -0.02 -5.12
C ARG A 19 2.59 -1.27 -5.90
N GLU A 20 3.25 -1.13 -7.06
CA GLU A 20 3.64 -2.27 -7.89
C GLU A 20 4.46 -3.30 -7.11
N ILE A 21 5.49 -2.84 -6.38
CA ILE A 21 6.34 -3.71 -5.57
C ILE A 21 5.52 -4.45 -4.50
N VAL A 22 4.58 -3.78 -3.83
CA VAL A 22 3.76 -4.39 -2.77
C VAL A 22 2.82 -5.44 -3.34
N LEU A 23 2.22 -5.17 -4.51
CA LEU A 23 1.32 -6.11 -5.18
C LEU A 23 2.03 -7.37 -5.67
N GLU A 24 3.31 -7.25 -6.03
CA GLU A 24 4.17 -8.40 -6.36
C GLU A 24 4.65 -9.17 -5.11
N GLY A 25 4.22 -8.78 -3.91
CA GLY A 25 4.66 -9.38 -2.64
C GLY A 25 6.06 -8.93 -2.19
N GLY A 26 6.57 -7.85 -2.77
CA GLY A 26 7.89 -7.30 -2.50
C GLY A 26 7.95 -6.38 -1.28
N SER A 27 9.17 -5.94 -0.95
CA SER A 27 9.46 -5.00 0.14
C SER A 27 9.98 -3.66 -0.44
N PRO A 28 9.12 -2.64 -0.60
CA PRO A 28 9.51 -1.36 -1.18
C PRO A 28 10.45 -0.56 -0.27
N ILE A 29 11.33 0.21 -0.90
CA ILE A 29 12.26 1.14 -0.24
C ILE A 29 11.75 2.57 -0.39
N CYS A 30 11.93 3.38 0.65
CA CYS A 30 11.57 4.80 0.62
C CYS A 30 12.48 5.56 -0.36
N PRO A 31 11.96 6.21 -1.41
CA PRO A 31 12.76 6.97 -2.39
C PRO A 31 13.45 8.23 -1.81
N ARG A 32 13.18 8.58 -0.54
CA ARG A 32 13.71 9.80 0.10
C ARG A 32 14.83 9.54 1.08
N CYS A 33 14.74 8.46 1.84
CA CYS A 33 15.68 8.14 2.91
C CYS A 33 16.34 6.77 2.75
N ASP A 34 16.02 6.07 1.66
CA ASP A 34 16.61 4.75 1.32
C ASP A 34 16.41 3.69 2.42
N LYS A 35 15.35 3.82 3.22
CA LYS A 35 14.99 2.86 4.26
C LYS A 35 13.80 2.00 3.84
N PRO A 36 13.74 0.73 4.28
CA PRO A 36 12.59 -0.13 4.03
C PRO A 36 11.30 0.52 4.53
N LEU A 37 10.24 0.41 3.73
CA LEU A 37 8.90 0.81 4.16
C LEU A 37 8.29 -0.29 5.02
N THR A 38 7.49 0.13 5.99
CA THR A 38 6.69 -0.75 6.83
C THR A 38 5.34 -0.98 6.17
N LEU A 39 5.04 -2.23 5.84
CA LEU A 39 3.71 -2.67 5.45
C LEU A 39 2.93 -3.01 6.71
N ARG A 40 1.77 -2.37 6.90
CA ARG A 40 0.84 -2.79 7.95
C ARG A 40 0.12 -4.07 7.57
N THR A 41 -0.65 -4.67 8.46
CA THR A 41 -1.55 -5.74 8.06
C THR A 41 -2.65 -5.17 7.16
N PRO A 42 -2.93 -5.78 5.99
CA PRO A 42 -4.04 -5.34 5.15
C PRO A 42 -5.37 -5.56 5.89
N VAL A 43 -6.31 -4.63 5.71
CA VAL A 43 -7.63 -4.68 6.32
C VAL A 43 -8.68 -4.78 5.21
N ALA A 44 -9.56 -5.77 5.32
CA ALA A 44 -10.73 -5.88 4.46
C ALA A 44 -11.81 -4.89 4.92
N LEU A 45 -12.28 -4.05 4.00
CA LEU A 45 -13.38 -3.11 4.18
C LEU A 45 -14.40 -3.36 3.07
N ASP A 46 -15.55 -3.94 3.42
CA ASP A 46 -16.58 -4.39 2.47
C ASP A 46 -15.98 -5.31 1.38
N GLU A 47 -16.00 -4.90 0.11
CA GLU A 47 -15.46 -5.61 -1.05
C GLU A 47 -14.04 -5.14 -1.46
N MET A 48 -13.34 -4.44 -0.56
CA MET A 48 -12.05 -3.80 -0.83
C MET A 48 -11.01 -4.16 0.23
N MET A 49 -9.81 -4.51 -0.22
CA MET A 49 -8.63 -4.66 0.62
C MET A 49 -7.88 -3.33 0.69
N VAL A 50 -7.61 -2.86 1.90
CA VAL A 50 -6.85 -1.63 2.16
C VAL A 50 -5.57 -1.95 2.88
N GLN A 51 -4.46 -1.51 2.29
CA GLN A 51 -3.11 -1.73 2.79
C GLN A 51 -2.41 -0.39 2.98
N GLU A 52 -2.00 -0.08 4.21
CA GLU A 52 -1.15 1.07 4.50
C GLU A 52 0.33 0.68 4.39
N VAL A 53 1.10 1.50 3.68
CA VAL A 53 2.55 1.41 3.58
C VAL A 53 3.13 2.72 4.07
N SER A 54 4.04 2.68 5.03
CA SER A 54 4.57 3.89 5.67
C SER A 54 6.09 3.86 5.82
N CYS A 55 6.73 5.02 5.72
CA CYS A 55 8.14 5.16 6.05
C CYS A 55 8.30 5.56 7.51
N PRO A 56 9.05 4.79 8.33
CA PRO A 56 9.27 5.11 9.74
C PRO A 56 10.15 6.36 9.95
N MET A 57 10.89 6.78 8.92
CA MET A 57 11.79 7.95 9.00
C MET A 57 11.17 9.23 8.46
N CYS A 58 10.48 9.13 7.32
CA CYS A 58 9.90 10.30 6.65
C CYS A 58 8.47 10.58 7.11
N HIS A 59 7.86 9.66 7.87
CA HIS A 59 6.45 9.68 8.25
C HIS A 59 5.48 9.87 7.07
N ARG A 60 5.93 9.44 5.88
CA ARG A 60 5.11 9.43 4.67
C ARG A 60 4.43 8.11 4.48
N CYS A 61 3.21 8.13 3.95
CA CYS A 61 2.45 6.91 3.70
C CYS A 61 1.81 6.87 2.30
N VAL A 62 1.58 5.64 1.83
CA VAL A 62 0.72 5.29 0.70
C VAL A 62 -0.40 4.41 1.23
N ILE A 63 -1.63 4.68 0.79
CA ILE A 63 -2.77 3.79 1.02
C ILE A 63 -3.06 3.08 -0.30
N ILE A 64 -2.81 1.78 -0.32
CA ILE A 64 -3.11 0.90 -1.45
C ILE A 64 -4.53 0.36 -1.24
N ARG A 65 -5.34 0.48 -2.28
CA ARG A 65 -6.71 -0.02 -2.32
C ARG A 65 -6.83 -1.01 -3.47
N GLU A 66 -7.28 -2.21 -3.15
CA GLU A 66 -7.52 -3.27 -4.11
C GLU A 66 -8.95 -3.71 -3.97
N GLU A 67 -9.70 -3.67 -5.08
CA GLU A 67 -10.97 -4.40 -5.12
C GLU A 67 -10.64 -5.88 -4.96
N GLU A 68 -11.39 -6.59 -4.12
CA GLU A 68 -11.29 -8.04 -4.09
C GLU A 68 -11.73 -8.51 -5.49
N THR A 69 -10.77 -8.74 -6.39
CA THR A 69 -11.04 -9.50 -7.58
C THR A 69 -11.35 -10.89 -7.05
N ARG A 70 -12.63 -11.15 -6.78
CA ARG A 70 -13.17 -12.48 -6.55
C ARG A 70 -12.55 -13.32 -7.65
N SER A 71 -11.59 -14.17 -7.27
CA SER A 71 -11.02 -15.17 -8.14
C SER A 71 -12.21 -15.98 -8.65
N ARG A 72 -12.68 -15.64 -9.84
CA ARG A 72 -13.69 -16.43 -10.54
C ARG A 72 -12.92 -17.63 -11.02
N GLU A 73 -12.79 -18.64 -10.16
CA GLU A 73 -12.38 -19.97 -10.57
C GLU A 73 -13.36 -20.37 -11.69
N PRO A 74 -12.92 -20.58 -12.96
CA PRO A 74 -13.74 -21.34 -13.86
C PRO A 74 -13.72 -22.77 -13.31
N GLY A 75 -14.78 -23.13 -12.59
CA GLY A 75 -15.02 -24.50 -12.17
C GLY A 75 -14.87 -25.42 -13.37
N VAL A 76 -13.99 -26.41 -13.22
CA VAL A 76 -13.84 -27.53 -14.15
C VAL A 76 -15.19 -28.24 -14.23
N GLU A 77 -15.87 -28.13 -15.37
CA GLU A 77 -16.95 -29.04 -15.73
C GLU A 77 -16.32 -30.36 -16.19
N GLY A 78 -16.77 -31.47 -15.58
CA GLY A 78 -16.31 -32.83 -15.85
C GLY A 78 -17.11 -33.55 -16.93
#